data_AF-A0A6A6SXI1-F1
#
_entry.id   AF-A0A6A6SXI1-F1
#
_cell.length_a   1.000
_cell.length_b   1.000
_cell.length_c   1.000
_cell.angle_alpha   90.00
_cell.angle_beta   90.00
_cell.angle_gamma   90.00
#
_symmetry.space_group_name_H-M   'P 1'
#
loop_
_entity.id
_entity.type
_entity.pdbx_description
1 polymer ?
#
loop_
_entity_poly.entity_id
_entity_poly.type
_entity_poly.pdbx_seq_one_letter_code
_entity_poly.pdbx_strand_id
1 'polypeptide(L)'
;MDPASQALAQTLPPNVRRTYAALAAHSDVRVSRTTLWYRAKGRPSRRTKAQGQQYLTPLEEKGFAQHLIRAANFGLPWRIKDIPSLAFSIARRRSPAKAIKPPNKNWPQAFAKRHPELARRKHRAMDWNRHDKNIYDKATPEILPQNVYNMDETGIMLSMLSSVKVLVGRDDLRDYRGAGVKRTMVTAIECVSASGECLNPMIIWPASTHRSNWTTYPTPGWVYAHSESGYNDSYLSLEWMKRVFDPQTKARAGKKPRVLICDGFGTHETLEILEFCFENNIVLCRLPSHTSHKLQPCDVAVFGPLKAAYRDMIERLYRSGVTVVNKEHFTTLYSPAREQAMTKKNILAGWAKTGLFPFNPERVLRDIVPPDTEVPTVALPIRAACEGGGLNPQCEAAQTPVTPVTSEALTSLLTLIKQDPYDEQSARRHQKLVQKLANAAQISFTQQALDQDHIRFLSKMNDEAKTRRKTKSEILGKARVMSYEDIEAARAKRAKQTVDKKAKGKRKRRQPQKPTQEAEGSADKGGRKR
;
A
#
# COMPACT_ATOMS: atom_id res chain seq x y z
N MET A 1 -15.13 -51.17 12.31
CA MET A 1 -16.45 -51.77 11.98
C MET A 1 -17.46 -51.33 13.03
N ASP A 2 -18.75 -51.21 12.68
CA ASP A 2 -19.77 -50.91 13.69
C ASP A 2 -20.19 -52.18 14.47
N PRO A 3 -20.74 -52.03 15.70
CA PRO A 3 -21.11 -53.13 16.60
C PRO A 3 -21.87 -54.29 15.94
N ALA A 4 -22.86 -53.99 15.09
CA ALA A 4 -23.67 -55.01 14.45
C ALA A 4 -22.89 -55.80 13.38
N SER A 5 -21.96 -55.14 12.69
CA SER A 5 -21.09 -55.79 11.70
C SER A 5 -20.03 -56.66 12.38
N GLN A 6 -19.53 -56.23 13.55
CA GLN A 6 -18.63 -57.04 14.38
C GLN A 6 -19.34 -58.32 14.88
N ALA A 7 -20.55 -58.16 15.44
CA ALA A 7 -21.36 -59.29 15.91
C ALA A 7 -21.74 -60.27 14.78
N LEU A 8 -21.94 -59.80 13.54
CA LEU A 8 -22.18 -60.67 12.38
C LEU A 8 -20.93 -61.44 11.94
N ALA A 9 -19.74 -60.87 12.14
CA ALA A 9 -18.45 -61.49 11.79
C ALA A 9 -17.95 -62.47 12.86
N GLN A 10 -18.53 -62.44 14.07
CA GLN A 10 -18.12 -63.27 15.19
C GLN A 10 -18.40 -64.76 14.94
N THR A 11 -17.50 -65.62 15.40
CA THR A 11 -17.64 -67.08 15.42
C THR A 11 -18.41 -67.50 16.66
N LEU A 12 -19.42 -68.35 16.47
CA LEU A 12 -20.19 -68.94 17.56
C LEU A 12 -19.53 -70.25 18.04
N PRO A 13 -19.79 -70.67 19.29
CA PRO A 13 -19.36 -71.98 19.77
C PRO A 13 -19.88 -73.12 18.88
N PRO A 14 -19.11 -74.23 18.73
CA PRO A 14 -19.42 -75.29 17.77
C PRO A 14 -20.80 -75.94 17.96
N ASN A 15 -21.36 -75.90 19.18
CA ASN A 15 -22.66 -76.49 19.50
C ASN A 15 -23.85 -75.51 19.35
N VAL A 16 -23.64 -74.29 18.85
CA VAL A 16 -24.67 -73.25 18.74
C VAL A 16 -25.02 -72.97 17.28
N ARG A 17 -26.28 -73.21 16.90
CA ARG A 17 -26.78 -72.91 15.54
C ARG A 17 -26.66 -71.42 15.23
N ARG A 18 -26.01 -71.08 14.11
CA ARG A 18 -25.82 -69.70 13.66
C ARG A 18 -27.13 -69.03 13.26
N THR A 19 -27.75 -68.36 14.23
CA THR A 19 -28.96 -67.54 14.07
C THR A 19 -28.69 -66.13 14.56
N TYR A 20 -29.49 -65.14 14.11
CA TYR A 20 -29.36 -63.77 14.63
C TYR A 20 -29.65 -63.66 16.14
N ALA A 21 -30.43 -64.59 16.70
CA ALA A 21 -30.66 -64.64 18.15
C ALA A 21 -29.41 -65.15 18.88
N ALA A 22 -28.80 -66.23 18.39
CA ALA A 22 -27.54 -66.76 18.91
C ALA A 22 -26.40 -65.73 18.80
N LEU A 23 -26.28 -65.05 17.66
CA LEU A 23 -25.29 -63.97 17.45
C LEU A 23 -25.54 -62.77 18.37
N ALA A 24 -26.78 -62.39 18.65
CA ALA A 24 -27.08 -61.32 19.60
C ALA A 24 -26.76 -61.70 21.05
N ALA A 25 -26.97 -62.98 21.42
CA ALA A 25 -26.77 -63.49 22.77
C ALA A 25 -25.30 -63.78 23.11
N HIS A 26 -24.51 -64.24 22.14
CA HIS A 26 -23.09 -64.59 22.30
C HIS A 26 -22.15 -63.49 21.80
N SER A 27 -22.68 -62.35 21.39
CA SER A 27 -21.88 -61.22 20.92
C SER A 27 -21.26 -60.47 22.10
N ASP A 28 -19.98 -60.15 21.99
CA ASP A 28 -19.27 -59.33 22.98
C ASP A 28 -19.80 -57.89 23.02
N VAL A 29 -20.58 -57.51 22.00
CA VAL A 29 -21.21 -56.19 21.89
C VAL A 29 -22.72 -56.33 21.99
N ARG A 30 -23.35 -55.51 22.85
CA ARG A 30 -24.80 -55.57 23.08
C ARG A 30 -25.56 -55.06 21.85
N VAL A 31 -26.09 -55.96 21.03
CA VAL A 31 -26.82 -55.63 19.78
C VAL A 31 -28.09 -56.47 19.68
N SER A 32 -29.22 -55.87 19.32
CA SER A 32 -30.49 -56.61 19.22
C SER A 32 -30.54 -57.53 17.98
N ARG A 33 -31.27 -58.64 18.09
CA ARG A 33 -31.53 -59.58 16.98
C ARG A 33 -32.03 -58.88 15.70
N THR A 34 -32.97 -57.95 15.85
CA THR A 34 -33.54 -57.17 14.75
C THR A 34 -32.49 -56.30 14.07
N THR A 35 -31.57 -55.70 14.83
CA THR A 35 -30.49 -54.88 14.28
C THR A 35 -29.51 -55.70 13.44
N LEU A 36 -29.20 -56.93 13.87
CA LEU A 36 -28.36 -57.87 13.10
C LEU A 36 -29.05 -58.32 11.81
N TRP A 37 -30.34 -58.64 11.87
CA TRP A 37 -31.12 -59.00 10.68
C TRP A 37 -31.13 -57.87 9.65
N TYR A 38 -31.42 -56.64 10.08
CA TYR A 38 -31.39 -55.47 9.19
C TYR A 38 -29.99 -55.25 8.61
N ARG A 39 -28.93 -55.44 9.40
CA ARG A 39 -27.55 -55.26 8.92
C ARG A 39 -27.16 -56.31 7.89
N ALA A 40 -27.52 -57.58 8.11
CA ALA A 40 -27.29 -58.66 7.16
C ALA A 40 -28.06 -58.48 5.84
N LYS A 41 -29.24 -57.83 5.91
CA LYS A 41 -30.01 -57.39 4.72
C LYS A 41 -29.47 -56.13 4.05
N GLY A 42 -28.26 -55.67 4.42
CA GLY A 42 -27.58 -54.54 3.78
C GLY A 42 -28.00 -53.16 4.29
N ARG A 43 -28.83 -53.05 5.34
CA ARG A 43 -29.21 -51.75 5.89
C ARG A 43 -28.00 -51.12 6.60
N PRO A 44 -27.53 -49.93 6.19
CA PRO A 44 -26.39 -49.28 6.84
C PRO A 44 -26.70 -48.88 8.28
N SER A 45 -25.66 -48.73 9.11
CA SER A 45 -25.82 -48.29 10.49
C SER A 45 -26.49 -46.92 10.55
N ARG A 46 -27.17 -46.61 11.66
CA ARG A 46 -27.70 -45.24 11.88
C ARG A 46 -26.61 -44.20 11.75
N ARG A 47 -25.37 -44.50 12.21
CA ARG A 47 -24.21 -43.62 12.09
C ARG A 47 -23.78 -43.42 10.64
N THR A 48 -23.68 -44.50 9.86
CA THR A 48 -23.31 -44.45 8.44
C THR A 48 -24.38 -43.72 7.61
N LYS A 49 -25.66 -43.99 7.88
CA LYS A 49 -26.77 -43.27 7.26
C LYS A 49 -26.72 -41.78 7.62
N ALA A 50 -26.47 -41.44 8.88
CA ALA A 50 -26.35 -40.05 9.32
C ALA A 50 -25.14 -39.35 8.66
N GLN A 51 -24.00 -40.02 8.54
CA GLN A 51 -22.81 -39.50 7.82
C GLN A 51 -23.13 -39.21 6.35
N GLY A 52 -23.85 -40.09 5.67
CA GLY A 52 -24.30 -39.86 4.28
C GLY A 52 -25.32 -38.72 4.12
N GLN A 53 -25.94 -38.26 5.21
CA GLN A 53 -26.89 -37.15 5.23
C GLN A 53 -26.27 -35.85 5.77
N GLN A 54 -24.98 -35.84 6.13
CA GLN A 54 -24.31 -34.64 6.57
C GLN A 54 -24.20 -33.63 5.43
N TYR A 55 -24.24 -32.35 5.78
CA TYR A 55 -24.13 -31.27 4.80
C TYR A 55 -22.73 -31.27 4.14
N LEU A 56 -21.70 -31.36 4.96
CA LEU A 56 -20.32 -31.61 4.57
C LEU A 56 -19.99 -33.08 4.81
N THR A 57 -19.15 -33.67 3.97
CA THR A 57 -18.64 -35.02 4.20
C THR A 57 -17.76 -35.05 5.46
N PRO A 58 -17.54 -36.22 6.08
CA PRO A 58 -16.68 -36.31 7.26
C PRO A 58 -15.25 -35.75 7.06
N LEU A 59 -14.69 -35.90 5.86
CA LEU A 59 -13.37 -35.35 5.52
C LEU A 59 -13.40 -33.82 5.35
N GLU A 60 -14.46 -33.29 4.73
CA GLU A 60 -14.67 -31.83 4.64
C GLU A 60 -14.91 -31.22 6.01
N GLU A 61 -15.72 -31.86 6.88
CA GLU A 61 -15.93 -31.40 8.26
C GLU A 61 -14.60 -31.37 9.05
N LYS A 62 -13.74 -32.40 8.88
CA LYS A 62 -12.40 -32.43 9.48
C LYS A 62 -11.51 -31.28 8.99
N GLY A 63 -11.44 -31.06 7.67
CA GLY A 63 -10.66 -29.96 7.10
C GLY A 63 -11.20 -28.58 7.52
N PHE A 64 -12.53 -28.46 7.62
CA PHE A 64 -13.19 -27.25 8.08
C PHE A 64 -12.89 -26.96 9.56
N ALA A 65 -12.92 -27.97 10.43
CA ALA A 65 -12.53 -27.82 11.84
C ALA A 65 -11.06 -27.37 11.98
N GLN A 66 -10.14 -27.97 11.22
CA GLN A 66 -8.74 -27.55 11.19
C GLN A 66 -8.57 -26.10 10.72
N HIS A 67 -9.35 -25.67 9.72
CA HIS A 67 -9.36 -24.28 9.27
C HIS A 67 -9.82 -23.30 10.36
N LEU A 68 -10.90 -23.64 11.09
CA LEU A 68 -11.40 -22.80 12.18
C LEU A 68 -10.39 -22.64 13.32
N ILE A 69 -9.70 -23.74 13.70
CA ILE A 69 -8.63 -23.71 14.69
C ILE A 69 -7.48 -22.83 14.20
N ARG A 70 -7.05 -23.02 12.94
CA ARG A 70 -6.00 -22.21 12.34
C ARG A 70 -6.35 -20.72 12.35
N ALA A 71 -7.53 -20.35 11.88
CA ALA A 71 -7.98 -18.95 11.85
C ALA A 71 -8.01 -18.32 13.25
N ALA A 72 -8.45 -19.06 14.27
CA ALA A 72 -8.42 -18.61 15.66
C ALA A 72 -6.97 -18.36 16.15
N ASN A 73 -6.02 -19.24 15.82
CA ASN A 73 -4.61 -19.07 16.16
C ASN A 73 -3.98 -17.82 15.51
N PHE A 74 -4.44 -17.44 14.32
CA PHE A 74 -4.03 -16.19 13.64
C PHE A 74 -4.76 -14.93 14.16
N GLY A 75 -5.54 -15.05 15.23
CA GLY A 75 -6.25 -13.94 15.87
C GLY A 75 -7.57 -13.57 15.20
N LEU A 76 -8.08 -14.38 14.27
CA LEU A 76 -9.35 -14.17 13.57
C LEU A 76 -10.31 -15.34 13.78
N PRO A 77 -10.84 -15.53 15.00
CA PRO A 77 -11.87 -16.53 15.25
C PRO A 77 -13.16 -16.18 14.51
N TRP A 78 -13.71 -17.15 13.78
CA TRP A 78 -14.96 -16.99 13.05
C TRP A 78 -16.16 -16.87 13.99
N ARG A 79 -17.07 -15.92 13.71
CA ARG A 79 -18.33 -15.82 14.45
C ARG A 79 -19.22 -16.99 14.07
N ILE A 80 -19.95 -17.54 15.04
CA ILE A 80 -20.86 -18.68 14.83
C ILE A 80 -21.87 -18.43 13.71
N LYS A 81 -22.33 -17.18 13.55
CA LYS A 81 -23.28 -16.80 12.51
C LYS A 81 -22.71 -16.83 11.08
N ASP A 82 -21.40 -16.75 10.93
CA ASP A 82 -20.71 -16.72 9.63
C ASP A 82 -20.28 -18.14 9.18
N ILE A 83 -20.17 -19.08 10.13
CA ILE A 83 -19.81 -20.49 9.88
C ILE A 83 -20.69 -21.15 8.79
N PRO A 84 -22.04 -20.97 8.77
CA PRO A 84 -22.87 -21.54 7.70
C PRO A 84 -22.47 -21.08 6.30
N SER A 85 -22.04 -19.83 6.13
CA SER A 85 -21.65 -19.29 4.82
C SER A 85 -20.38 -19.96 4.30
N LEU A 86 -19.40 -20.22 5.18
CA LEU A 86 -18.19 -20.97 4.80
C LEU A 86 -18.48 -22.42 4.44
N ALA A 87 -19.31 -23.09 5.23
CA ALA A 87 -19.76 -24.45 4.92
C ALA A 87 -20.50 -24.48 3.57
N PHE A 88 -21.27 -23.43 3.27
CA PHE A 88 -21.92 -23.27 1.98
C PHE A 88 -20.92 -23.12 0.83
N SER A 89 -19.85 -22.34 0.99
CA SER A 89 -18.78 -22.20 -0.01
C SER A 89 -18.09 -23.54 -0.31
N ILE A 90 -17.84 -24.38 0.71
CA ILE A 90 -17.29 -25.74 0.51
C ILE A 90 -18.29 -26.59 -0.30
N ALA A 91 -19.55 -26.62 0.12
CA ALA A 91 -20.57 -27.45 -0.53
C ALA A 91 -20.80 -27.05 -2.00
N ARG A 92 -20.80 -25.75 -2.32
CA ARG A 92 -20.90 -25.26 -3.70
C ARG A 92 -19.75 -25.74 -4.58
N ARG A 93 -18.54 -25.82 -4.05
CA ARG A 93 -17.36 -26.30 -4.80
C ARG A 93 -17.41 -27.80 -5.07
N ARG A 94 -17.98 -28.59 -4.15
CA ARG A 94 -18.17 -30.04 -4.33
C ARG A 94 -19.13 -30.35 -5.49
N SER A 95 -20.15 -29.52 -5.71
CA SER A 95 -21.16 -29.78 -6.74
C SER A 95 -21.65 -28.48 -7.39
N PRO A 96 -20.84 -27.82 -8.24
CA PRO A 96 -21.16 -26.52 -8.81
C PRO A 96 -22.41 -26.53 -9.71
N ALA A 97 -22.76 -27.69 -10.29
CA ALA A 97 -23.95 -27.86 -11.13
C ALA A 97 -25.26 -28.01 -10.33
N LYS A 98 -25.20 -28.26 -9.03
CA LYS A 98 -26.39 -28.51 -8.20
C LYS A 98 -26.68 -27.30 -7.33
N ALA A 99 -27.92 -26.81 -7.37
CA ALA A 99 -28.39 -25.76 -6.48
C ALA A 99 -28.46 -26.29 -5.02
N ILE A 100 -27.37 -26.13 -4.29
CA ILE A 100 -27.29 -26.43 -2.86
C ILE A 100 -27.82 -25.22 -2.10
N LYS A 101 -28.65 -25.42 -1.08
CA LYS A 101 -29.10 -24.35 -0.17
C LYS A 101 -28.11 -24.19 0.98
N PRO A 102 -27.95 -22.97 1.56
CA PRO A 102 -27.10 -22.79 2.72
C PRO A 102 -27.58 -23.62 3.92
N PRO A 103 -26.67 -23.99 4.85
CA PRO A 103 -27.05 -24.71 6.06
C PRO A 103 -28.04 -23.90 6.91
N ASN A 104 -28.90 -24.60 7.66
CA ASN A 104 -29.80 -23.94 8.60
C ASN A 104 -29.03 -23.37 9.82
N LYS A 105 -29.69 -22.47 10.56
CA LYS A 105 -29.12 -21.79 11.75
C LYS A 105 -28.65 -22.73 12.88
N ASN A 106 -29.16 -23.96 12.93
CA ASN A 106 -28.82 -24.95 13.97
C ASN A 106 -27.63 -25.84 13.54
N TRP A 107 -27.23 -25.81 12.27
CA TRP A 107 -26.14 -26.62 11.75
C TRP A 107 -24.82 -26.39 12.50
N PRO A 108 -24.38 -25.15 12.83
CA PRO A 108 -23.16 -24.92 13.59
C PRO A 108 -23.16 -25.60 14.97
N GLN A 109 -24.31 -25.67 15.64
CA GLN A 109 -24.42 -26.35 16.95
C GLN A 109 -24.23 -27.86 16.79
N ALA A 110 -24.84 -28.45 15.76
CA ALA A 110 -24.69 -29.87 15.47
C ALA A 110 -23.25 -30.19 15.03
N PHE A 111 -22.61 -29.31 14.25
CA PHE A 111 -21.21 -29.41 13.84
C PHE A 111 -20.27 -29.39 15.05
N ALA A 112 -20.40 -28.42 15.96
CA ALA A 112 -19.61 -28.35 17.19
C ALA A 112 -19.76 -29.61 18.06
N LYS A 113 -20.96 -30.21 18.12
CA LYS A 113 -21.17 -31.48 18.84
C LYS A 113 -20.42 -32.66 18.22
N ARG A 114 -20.15 -32.64 16.91
CA ARG A 114 -19.38 -33.68 16.20
C ARG A 114 -17.87 -33.49 16.29
N HIS A 115 -17.42 -32.27 16.57
CA HIS A 115 -16.02 -31.87 16.63
C HIS A 115 -15.66 -31.37 18.04
N PRO A 116 -15.42 -32.28 19.01
CA PRO A 116 -15.12 -31.90 20.40
C PRO A 116 -13.82 -31.09 20.56
N GLU A 117 -12.95 -31.09 19.55
CA GLU A 117 -11.78 -30.20 19.46
C GLU A 117 -12.14 -28.71 19.34
N LEU A 118 -13.40 -28.39 19.00
CA LEU A 118 -13.90 -27.02 18.91
C LEU A 118 -14.72 -26.66 20.14
N ALA A 119 -14.39 -25.53 20.77
CA ALA A 119 -15.13 -24.99 21.90
C ALA A 119 -15.78 -23.65 21.58
N ARG A 120 -17.04 -23.50 21.95
CA ARG A 120 -17.71 -22.19 21.91
C ARG A 120 -17.19 -21.31 23.05
N ARG A 121 -16.71 -20.11 22.71
CA ARG A 121 -16.24 -19.09 23.65
C ARG A 121 -16.86 -17.74 23.32
N LYS A 122 -17.06 -16.91 24.36
CA LYS A 122 -17.49 -15.52 24.20
C LYS A 122 -16.24 -14.65 24.21
N HIS A 123 -15.89 -14.06 23.08
CA HIS A 123 -14.85 -13.04 23.02
C HIS A 123 -15.43 -11.72 23.53
N ARG A 124 -14.79 -11.13 24.54
CA ARG A 124 -15.12 -9.77 25.02
C ARG A 124 -14.17 -8.79 24.34
N ALA A 125 -14.70 -7.63 23.91
CA ALA A 125 -13.84 -6.50 23.58
C ALA A 125 -13.05 -6.13 24.86
N MET A 126 -11.74 -5.98 24.74
CA MET A 126 -10.86 -5.74 25.87
C MET A 126 -10.14 -4.40 25.68
N ASP A 127 -10.05 -3.65 26.78
CA ASP A 127 -9.40 -2.34 26.82
C ASP A 127 -7.87 -2.50 26.93
N TRP A 128 -7.14 -1.57 26.31
CA TRP A 128 -5.74 -1.70 25.90
C TRP A 128 -4.71 -1.64 27.04
N ASN A 129 -5.06 -1.06 28.19
CA ASN A 129 -4.18 -0.89 29.35
C ASN A 129 -3.78 -2.20 30.04
N ARG A 130 -4.15 -3.34 29.48
CA ARG A 130 -3.76 -4.66 29.94
C ARG A 130 -3.28 -5.41 28.70
N HIS A 131 -1.97 -5.66 28.54
CA HIS A 131 -1.43 -7.01 28.31
C HIS A 131 0.00 -7.10 27.72
N ASP A 132 0.85 -7.79 28.48
CA ASP A 132 1.99 -8.63 28.06
C ASP A 132 1.56 -9.95 27.38
N LYS A 133 0.26 -10.22 27.24
CA LYS A 133 -0.31 -11.56 26.96
C LYS A 133 -0.87 -11.79 25.55
N ASN A 134 -0.66 -10.88 24.59
CA ASN A 134 -1.28 -11.00 23.24
C ASN A 134 -0.29 -11.20 22.08
N ILE A 135 1.01 -11.38 22.37
CA ILE A 135 2.07 -11.61 21.38
C ILE A 135 2.40 -13.12 21.28
N TYR A 136 1.39 -14.00 21.24
CA TYR A 136 1.64 -15.44 21.13
C TYR A 136 1.52 -15.95 19.70
N ASP A 137 2.57 -16.65 19.25
CA ASP A 137 2.67 -17.67 18.19
C ASP A 137 1.90 -17.45 16.88
N LYS A 138 1.91 -16.22 16.34
CA LYS A 138 1.34 -15.93 15.02
C LYS A 138 2.23 -16.34 13.84
N ALA A 139 3.45 -16.79 14.09
CA ALA A 139 4.32 -17.35 13.06
C ALA A 139 4.31 -18.88 13.17
N THR A 140 3.61 -19.54 12.27
CA THR A 140 3.76 -20.99 12.11
C THR A 140 5.03 -21.24 11.27
N PRO A 141 5.99 -22.07 11.75
CA PRO A 141 7.25 -22.35 11.04
C PRO A 141 7.07 -22.97 9.64
N GLU A 142 5.87 -23.45 9.31
CA GLU A 142 5.58 -24.24 8.12
C GLU A 142 5.37 -23.40 6.84
N ILE A 143 5.26 -22.06 6.94
CA ILE A 143 4.95 -21.20 5.79
C ILE A 143 6.23 -20.52 5.30
N LEU A 144 6.53 -20.68 4.01
CA LEU A 144 7.70 -20.08 3.39
C LEU A 144 7.65 -18.55 3.51
N PRO A 145 8.77 -17.85 3.81
CA PRO A 145 8.81 -16.39 3.91
C PRO A 145 8.21 -15.65 2.72
N GLN A 146 8.41 -16.19 1.51
CA GLN A 146 7.88 -15.63 0.28
C GLN A 146 6.35 -15.65 0.17
N ASN A 147 5.67 -16.41 1.05
CA ASN A 147 4.22 -16.51 1.14
C ASN A 147 3.66 -15.77 2.37
N VAL A 148 4.50 -15.07 3.14
CA VAL A 148 4.10 -14.25 4.28
C VAL A 148 4.20 -12.79 3.87
N TYR A 149 3.09 -12.07 4.02
CA TYR A 149 2.95 -10.69 3.56
C TYR A 149 2.46 -9.81 4.69
N ASN A 150 2.87 -8.55 4.65
CA ASN A 150 2.37 -7.48 5.48
C ASN A 150 1.73 -6.42 4.59
N MET A 151 0.51 -6.00 4.90
CA MET A 151 -0.20 -4.94 4.19
C MET A 151 -0.59 -3.85 5.17
N ASP A 152 -0.48 -2.61 4.70
CA ASP A 152 -0.91 -1.44 5.45
C ASP A 152 -1.20 -0.26 4.53
N GLU A 153 -1.95 0.71 5.05
CA GLU A 153 -2.26 1.96 4.37
C GLU A 153 -1.42 3.13 4.87
N THR A 154 -1.03 4.01 3.95
CA THR A 154 -0.33 5.23 4.30
C THR A 154 -0.88 6.44 3.58
N GLY A 155 -1.12 7.51 4.34
CA GLY A 155 -1.48 8.81 3.81
C GLY A 155 -0.25 9.58 3.32
N ILE A 156 -0.26 10.00 2.06
CA ILE A 156 0.76 10.84 1.44
C ILE A 156 0.18 12.23 1.21
N MET A 157 0.74 13.22 1.90
CA MET A 157 0.35 14.62 1.75
C MET A 157 0.95 15.18 0.46
N LEU A 158 0.12 15.70 -0.45
CA LEU A 158 0.59 16.17 -1.76
C LEU A 158 1.58 17.34 -1.65
N SER A 159 1.26 18.36 -0.87
CA SER A 159 2.04 19.60 -0.76
C SER A 159 2.50 19.80 0.69
N MET A 160 3.49 19.00 1.11
CA MET A 160 4.13 19.11 2.43
C MET A 160 5.64 19.19 2.28
N LEU A 161 6.18 20.37 2.54
CA LEU A 161 7.61 20.61 2.63
C LEU A 161 8.15 20.19 3.99
N SER A 162 9.39 19.70 4.02
CA SER A 162 10.10 19.35 5.26
C SER A 162 10.87 20.56 5.80
N SER A 163 11.30 20.51 7.05
CA SER A 163 12.42 21.35 7.49
C SER A 163 13.70 20.86 6.80
N VAL A 164 14.46 21.77 6.23
CA VAL A 164 15.72 21.48 5.52
C VAL A 164 16.86 22.22 6.20
N LYS A 165 18.02 21.59 6.29
CA LYS A 165 19.25 22.26 6.72
C LYS A 165 19.86 22.95 5.52
N VAL A 166 20.16 24.25 5.65
CA VAL A 166 20.72 25.08 4.58
C VAL A 166 21.95 25.81 5.09
N LEU A 167 22.86 26.14 4.18
CA LEU A 167 23.94 27.09 4.43
C LEU A 167 23.51 28.44 3.85
N VAL A 168 23.51 29.47 4.68
CA VAL A 168 23.17 30.84 4.31
C VAL A 168 24.29 31.78 4.76
N GLY A 169 24.25 33.04 4.31
CA GLY A 169 25.18 34.06 4.81
C GLY A 169 25.10 34.16 6.33
N ARG A 170 26.24 34.42 6.99
CA ARG A 170 26.34 34.44 8.46
C ARG A 170 25.29 35.36 9.11
N ASP A 171 24.97 36.47 8.46
CA ASP A 171 24.07 37.50 8.98
C ASP A 171 22.59 37.25 8.59
N ASP A 172 22.30 36.18 7.85
CA ASP A 172 20.93 35.79 7.50
C ASP A 172 20.29 34.99 8.63
N LEU A 173 19.53 35.67 9.48
CA LEU A 173 18.84 35.09 10.63
C LEU A 173 17.47 34.46 10.30
N ARG A 174 17.09 34.40 9.02
CA ARG A 174 15.77 33.85 8.62
C ARG A 174 15.74 32.33 8.84
N ASP A 175 14.79 31.88 9.65
CA ASP A 175 14.57 30.46 9.98
C ASP A 175 13.31 29.87 9.32
N TYR A 176 12.66 30.65 8.43
CA TYR A 176 11.41 30.28 7.76
C TYR A 176 11.54 30.36 6.23
N ARG A 177 10.62 29.68 5.53
CA ARG A 177 10.44 29.78 4.08
C ARG A 177 8.96 29.77 3.70
N GLY A 178 8.60 30.51 2.66
CA GLY A 178 7.23 30.49 2.13
C GLY A 178 6.85 29.11 1.58
N ALA A 179 5.65 28.63 1.89
CA ALA A 179 5.16 27.34 1.41
C ALA A 179 3.74 27.45 0.87
N GLY A 180 3.50 26.97 -0.35
CA GLY A 180 2.16 26.75 -0.86
C GLY A 180 1.54 25.52 -0.19
N VAL A 181 0.78 25.73 0.89
CA VAL A 181 0.21 24.63 1.67
C VAL A 181 -1.15 24.23 1.10
N LYS A 182 -1.19 23.08 0.43
CA LYS A 182 -2.43 22.39 0.05
C LYS A 182 -2.51 21.05 0.75
N ARG A 183 -3.40 20.94 1.74
CA ARG A 183 -3.59 19.75 2.57
C ARG A 183 -4.49 18.72 1.90
N THR A 184 -4.06 18.22 0.73
CA THR A 184 -4.71 17.07 0.08
C THR A 184 -3.90 15.82 0.36
N MET A 185 -4.53 14.81 0.94
CA MET A 185 -3.92 13.51 1.22
C MET A 185 -4.37 12.48 0.18
N VAL A 186 -3.43 11.71 -0.34
CA VAL A 186 -3.68 10.54 -1.19
C VAL A 186 -3.30 9.31 -0.38
N THR A 187 -4.16 8.30 -0.36
CA THR A 187 -3.89 7.06 0.38
C THR A 187 -3.26 6.04 -0.54
N ALA A 188 -2.19 5.40 -0.10
CA ALA A 188 -1.59 4.27 -0.79
C ALA A 188 -1.71 3.01 0.07
N ILE A 189 -2.24 1.93 -0.49
CA ILE A 189 -2.22 0.60 0.11
C ILE A 189 -0.97 -0.12 -0.41
N GLU A 190 -0.04 -0.42 0.50
CA GLU A 190 1.24 -1.04 0.20
C GLU A 190 1.33 -2.42 0.82
N CYS A 191 2.07 -3.33 0.18
CA CYS A 191 2.24 -4.68 0.68
C CYS A 191 3.63 -5.21 0.41
N VAL A 192 4.24 -5.80 1.44
CA VAL A 192 5.61 -6.32 1.41
C VAL A 192 5.65 -7.76 1.91
N SER A 193 6.48 -8.59 1.29
CA SER A 193 6.70 -9.99 1.67
C SER A 193 7.84 -10.12 2.68
N ALA A 194 7.83 -11.18 3.48
CA ALA A 194 8.93 -11.50 4.39
C ALA A 194 10.22 -11.91 3.66
N SER A 195 10.15 -12.24 2.36
CA SER A 195 11.33 -12.40 1.48
C SER A 195 11.94 -11.08 0.99
N GLY A 196 11.33 -9.94 1.32
CA GLY A 196 11.86 -8.61 1.01
C GLY A 196 11.40 -8.01 -0.31
N GLU A 197 10.32 -8.50 -0.91
CA GLU A 197 9.73 -7.93 -2.13
C GLU A 197 8.48 -7.11 -1.82
N CYS A 198 8.24 -6.05 -2.59
CA CYS A 198 7.01 -5.27 -2.55
C CYS A 198 6.08 -5.64 -3.72
N LEU A 199 4.77 -5.69 -3.45
CA LEU A 199 3.75 -5.85 -4.50
C LEU A 199 3.44 -4.49 -5.14
N ASN A 200 2.79 -4.46 -6.30
CA ASN A 200 2.25 -3.20 -6.84
C ASN A 200 1.22 -2.58 -5.88
N PRO A 201 1.18 -1.24 -5.75
CA PRO A 201 0.28 -0.58 -4.82
C PRO A 201 -1.14 -0.40 -5.39
N MET A 202 -2.08 -0.10 -4.49
CA MET A 202 -3.32 0.58 -4.85
C MET A 202 -3.28 2.02 -4.36
N ILE A 203 -3.56 2.98 -5.25
CA ILE A 203 -3.63 4.40 -4.92
C ILE A 203 -5.10 4.85 -4.87
N ILE A 204 -5.54 5.40 -3.74
CA ILE A 204 -6.89 5.91 -3.54
C ILE A 204 -6.86 7.45 -3.62
N TRP A 205 -7.52 7.98 -4.65
CA TRP A 205 -7.70 9.43 -4.81
C TRP A 205 -8.87 9.93 -3.94
N PRO A 206 -8.72 11.06 -3.22
CA PRO A 206 -9.84 11.76 -2.59
C PRO A 206 -10.70 12.43 -3.68
N ALA A 207 -11.62 11.68 -4.29
CA ALA A 207 -12.39 12.07 -5.46
C ALA A 207 -13.62 11.18 -5.67
N SER A 208 -14.52 11.61 -6.57
CA SER A 208 -15.67 10.83 -7.04
C SER A 208 -15.48 10.21 -8.43
N THR A 209 -14.38 10.53 -9.12
CA THR A 209 -14.10 10.06 -10.48
C THR A 209 -12.60 9.95 -10.74
N HIS A 210 -12.22 9.08 -11.69
CA HIS A 210 -10.86 9.04 -12.23
C HIS A 210 -10.63 10.14 -13.26
N ARG A 211 -9.52 10.86 -13.16
CA ARG A 211 -9.10 11.87 -14.15
C ARG A 211 -7.88 11.41 -14.94
N SER A 212 -7.93 11.66 -16.25
CA SER A 212 -6.85 11.31 -17.17
C SER A 212 -5.52 11.97 -16.87
N ASN A 213 -5.49 13.14 -16.24
CA ASN A 213 -4.23 13.83 -15.97
C ASN A 213 -3.55 13.43 -14.65
N TRP A 214 -4.14 12.53 -13.84
CA TRP A 214 -3.55 12.10 -12.56
C TRP A 214 -2.49 10.99 -12.69
N THR A 215 -2.56 10.19 -13.74
CA THR A 215 -1.71 9.00 -13.96
C THR A 215 -0.93 9.12 -15.27
N THR A 216 -0.32 10.27 -15.53
CA THR A 216 0.43 10.53 -16.78
C THR A 216 1.81 9.87 -16.79
N TYR A 217 2.37 9.58 -15.61
CA TYR A 217 3.61 8.84 -15.47
C TYR A 217 3.38 7.32 -15.62
N PRO A 218 4.22 6.60 -16.38
CA PRO A 218 4.11 5.15 -16.56
C PRO A 218 4.20 4.40 -15.23
N THR A 219 3.14 3.66 -14.91
CA THR A 219 2.97 2.93 -13.65
C THR A 219 2.31 1.56 -13.89
N PRO A 220 2.92 0.71 -14.75
CA PRO A 220 2.34 -0.56 -15.15
C PRO A 220 2.06 -1.45 -13.93
N GLY A 221 0.90 -2.11 -13.94
CA GLY A 221 0.44 -3.00 -12.87
C GLY A 221 -0.10 -2.30 -11.61
N TRP A 222 -0.04 -0.96 -11.52
CA TRP A 222 -0.65 -0.24 -10.40
C TRP A 222 -2.17 -0.22 -10.53
N VAL A 223 -2.85 -0.19 -9.39
CA VAL A 223 -4.31 -0.08 -9.33
C VAL A 223 -4.71 1.27 -8.74
N TYR A 224 -5.70 1.92 -9.34
CA TYR A 224 -6.21 3.21 -8.91
C TYR A 224 -7.66 3.09 -8.48
N ALA A 225 -7.95 3.65 -7.31
CA ALA A 225 -9.27 3.75 -6.74
C ALA A 225 -9.62 5.21 -6.44
N HIS A 226 -10.90 5.49 -6.21
CA HIS A 226 -11.33 6.77 -5.65
C HIS A 226 -12.40 6.59 -4.57
N SER A 227 -12.38 7.49 -3.61
CA SER A 227 -13.40 7.66 -2.58
C SER A 227 -13.55 9.14 -2.26
N GLU A 228 -14.75 9.59 -1.89
CA GLU A 228 -14.99 11.01 -1.61
C GLU A 228 -14.07 11.54 -0.50
N SER A 229 -13.83 10.72 0.53
CA SER A 229 -12.96 11.04 1.65
C SER A 229 -11.47 10.80 1.37
N GLY A 230 -11.13 10.01 0.34
CA GLY A 230 -9.77 9.53 0.07
C GLY A 230 -9.31 8.38 0.97
N TYR A 231 -10.13 7.93 1.91
CA TYR A 231 -9.84 6.79 2.77
C TYR A 231 -10.30 5.47 2.15
N ASN A 232 -9.77 4.39 2.69
CA ASN A 232 -10.17 3.03 2.37
C ASN A 232 -11.57 2.70 2.95
N ASP A 233 -12.26 1.75 2.33
CA ASP A 233 -13.50 1.16 2.82
C ASP A 233 -13.55 -0.34 2.53
N SER A 234 -14.56 -1.05 3.04
CA SER A 234 -14.67 -2.50 2.87
C SER A 234 -14.73 -2.95 1.40
N TYR A 235 -15.33 -2.12 0.52
CA TYR A 235 -15.39 -2.42 -0.90
C TYR A 235 -14.02 -2.33 -1.55
N LEU A 236 -13.27 -1.26 -1.26
CA LEU A 236 -11.92 -1.05 -1.76
C LEU A 236 -10.93 -2.10 -1.21
N SER A 237 -11.05 -2.49 0.06
CA SER A 237 -10.30 -3.61 0.65
C SER A 237 -10.51 -4.92 -0.12
N LEU A 238 -11.77 -5.25 -0.45
CA LEU A 238 -12.07 -6.46 -1.22
C LEU A 238 -11.55 -6.38 -2.66
N GLU A 239 -11.69 -5.23 -3.31
CA GLU A 239 -11.13 -5.02 -4.65
C GLU A 239 -9.60 -5.07 -4.66
N TRP A 240 -8.94 -4.57 -3.60
CA TRP A 240 -7.50 -4.70 -3.43
C TRP A 240 -7.09 -6.17 -3.32
N MET A 241 -7.80 -6.95 -2.52
CA MET A 241 -7.54 -8.40 -2.39
C MET A 241 -7.66 -9.11 -3.75
N LYS A 242 -8.69 -8.78 -4.53
CA LYS A 242 -8.99 -9.38 -5.84
C LYS A 242 -8.05 -8.96 -6.96
N ARG A 243 -7.67 -7.68 -7.00
CA ARG A 243 -6.94 -7.08 -8.14
C ARG A 243 -5.46 -6.93 -7.90
N VAL A 244 -5.04 -6.84 -6.63
CA VAL A 244 -3.65 -6.59 -6.25
C VAL A 244 -3.06 -7.84 -5.61
N PHE A 245 -3.62 -8.30 -4.50
CA PHE A 245 -2.98 -9.33 -3.69
C PHE A 245 -3.04 -10.74 -4.31
N ASP A 246 -4.24 -11.25 -4.64
CA ASP A 246 -4.36 -12.60 -5.18
C ASP A 246 -3.60 -12.79 -6.51
N PRO A 247 -3.74 -11.89 -7.52
CA PRO A 247 -3.08 -12.08 -8.81
C PRO A 247 -1.54 -12.09 -8.71
N GLN A 248 -0.96 -11.29 -7.83
CA GLN A 248 0.50 -11.18 -7.69
C GLN A 248 1.13 -12.29 -6.84
N THR A 249 0.34 -12.98 -5.99
CA THR A 249 0.88 -13.95 -5.02
C THR A 249 0.47 -15.39 -5.29
N LYS A 250 -0.63 -15.63 -6.02
CA LYS A 250 -1.23 -16.96 -6.23
C LYS A 250 -0.32 -17.93 -6.97
N ALA A 251 0.26 -17.48 -8.08
CA ALA A 251 1.15 -18.31 -8.89
C ALA A 251 2.41 -18.71 -8.11
N ARG A 252 3.01 -17.74 -7.40
CA ARG A 252 4.19 -17.96 -6.55
C ARG A 252 3.93 -18.95 -5.43
N ALA A 253 2.74 -18.91 -4.81
CA ALA A 253 2.41 -19.79 -3.72
C ALA A 253 2.20 -21.25 -4.18
N GLY A 254 1.88 -21.51 -5.45
CA GLY A 254 1.77 -22.88 -5.97
C GLY A 254 0.75 -23.74 -5.20
N LYS A 255 -0.44 -23.20 -4.91
CA LYS A 255 -1.50 -23.79 -4.05
C LYS A 255 -1.17 -23.90 -2.55
N LYS A 256 0.04 -23.54 -2.10
CA LYS A 256 0.39 -23.45 -0.67
C LYS A 256 -0.35 -22.27 -0.01
N PRO A 257 -0.60 -22.32 1.30
CA PRO A 257 -1.23 -21.22 2.01
C PRO A 257 -0.36 -19.95 1.96
N ARG A 258 -1.02 -18.80 1.87
CA ARG A 258 -0.42 -17.46 1.95
C ARG A 258 -0.91 -16.79 3.22
N VAL A 259 -0.03 -16.15 3.98
CA VAL A 259 -0.41 -15.36 5.16
C VAL A 259 -0.39 -13.90 4.79
N LEU A 260 -1.48 -13.20 5.10
CA LEU A 260 -1.55 -11.75 5.01
C LEU A 260 -1.72 -11.18 6.41
N ILE A 261 -0.71 -10.44 6.87
CA ILE A 261 -0.69 -9.75 8.14
C ILE A 261 -1.14 -8.31 7.91
N CYS A 262 -2.22 -7.89 8.56
CA CYS A 262 -2.73 -6.52 8.50
C CYS A 262 -3.15 -6.07 9.90
N ASP A 263 -3.45 -4.78 10.04
CA ASP A 263 -4.03 -4.27 11.27
C ASP A 263 -5.47 -4.78 11.48
N GLY A 264 -6.04 -4.43 12.62
CA GLY A 264 -7.40 -4.84 13.01
C GLY A 264 -8.51 -3.93 12.54
N PHE A 265 -8.29 -3.14 11.47
CA PHE A 265 -9.30 -2.20 11.00
C PHE A 265 -10.48 -2.93 10.36
N GLY A 266 -11.70 -2.53 10.73
CA GLY A 266 -12.91 -3.29 10.43
C GLY A 266 -13.22 -3.45 8.93
N THR A 267 -12.63 -2.63 8.07
CA THR A 267 -12.79 -2.73 6.61
C THR A 267 -12.01 -3.91 6.01
N HIS A 268 -11.06 -4.51 6.74
CA HIS A 268 -10.30 -5.67 6.28
C HIS A 268 -10.95 -7.01 6.62
N GLU A 269 -11.93 -7.02 7.52
CA GLU A 269 -12.46 -8.25 8.14
C GLU A 269 -13.95 -8.49 7.81
N THR A 270 -14.47 -7.95 6.69
CA THR A 270 -15.86 -8.24 6.29
C THR A 270 -16.02 -9.68 5.84
N LEU A 271 -17.25 -10.20 5.93
CA LEU A 271 -17.54 -11.58 5.59
C LEU A 271 -17.10 -11.93 4.16
N GLU A 272 -17.34 -11.01 3.22
CA GLU A 272 -16.96 -11.18 1.80
C GLU A 272 -15.45 -11.29 1.62
N ILE A 273 -14.67 -10.54 2.41
CA ILE A 273 -13.20 -10.62 2.38
C ILE A 273 -12.74 -11.95 2.97
N LEU A 274 -13.30 -12.34 4.11
CA LEU A 274 -12.90 -13.58 4.76
C LEU A 274 -13.31 -14.81 3.92
N GLU A 275 -14.47 -14.79 3.26
CA GLU A 275 -14.88 -15.78 2.27
C GLU A 275 -13.90 -15.82 1.09
N PHE A 276 -13.54 -14.66 0.52
CA PHE A 276 -12.55 -14.59 -0.55
C PHE A 276 -11.19 -15.17 -0.13
N CYS A 277 -10.74 -14.86 1.08
CA CYS A 277 -9.49 -15.38 1.64
C CYS A 277 -9.54 -16.91 1.79
N PHE A 278 -10.61 -17.43 2.39
CA PHE A 278 -10.86 -18.87 2.52
C PHE A 278 -10.82 -19.56 1.15
N GLU A 279 -11.53 -18.98 0.19
CA GLU A 279 -11.66 -19.49 -1.17
C GLU A 279 -10.34 -19.55 -1.95
N ASN A 280 -9.39 -18.69 -1.61
CA ASN A 280 -8.09 -18.59 -2.28
C ASN A 280 -6.93 -19.10 -1.43
N ASN A 281 -7.16 -19.84 -0.34
CA ASN A 281 -6.10 -20.34 0.55
C ASN A 281 -5.21 -19.20 1.10
N ILE A 282 -5.83 -18.08 1.44
CA ILE A 282 -5.22 -16.94 2.10
C ILE A 282 -5.65 -16.99 3.58
N VAL A 283 -4.68 -16.92 4.46
CA VAL A 283 -4.85 -16.84 5.89
C VAL A 283 -4.65 -15.39 6.29
N LEU A 284 -5.74 -14.72 6.66
CA LEU A 284 -5.66 -13.37 7.21
C LEU A 284 -5.18 -13.48 8.66
N CYS A 285 -4.23 -12.63 9.03
CA CYS A 285 -3.62 -12.59 10.36
C CYS A 285 -3.71 -11.15 10.87
N ARG A 286 -4.47 -10.97 11.95
CA ARG A 286 -4.70 -9.65 12.51
C ARG A 286 -3.62 -9.30 13.53
N LEU A 287 -3.01 -8.13 13.43
CA LEU A 287 -2.16 -7.60 14.49
C LEU A 287 -3.00 -7.24 15.73
N PRO A 288 -2.46 -7.40 16.96
CA PRO A 288 -3.11 -6.88 18.15
C PRO A 288 -3.39 -5.38 18.01
N SER A 289 -4.53 -4.90 18.51
CA SER A 289 -4.89 -3.49 18.42
C SER A 289 -3.81 -2.58 19.02
N HIS A 290 -3.60 -1.40 18.42
CA HIS A 290 -2.63 -0.39 18.85
C HIS A 290 -1.16 -0.83 18.85
N THR A 291 -0.81 -1.92 18.16
CA THR A 291 0.58 -2.40 18.07
C THR A 291 1.29 -2.07 16.76
N SER A 292 0.69 -1.28 15.85
CA SER A 292 1.26 -1.05 14.52
C SER A 292 2.68 -0.48 14.58
N HIS A 293 2.91 0.50 15.45
CA HIS A 293 4.24 1.08 15.71
C HIS A 293 5.33 0.10 16.20
N LYS A 294 4.96 -1.14 16.59
CA LYS A 294 5.89 -2.19 17.04
C LYS A 294 5.90 -3.42 16.13
N LEU A 295 4.73 -3.84 15.64
CA LEU A 295 4.50 -5.11 14.97
C LEU A 295 4.18 -4.99 13.48
N GLN A 296 4.00 -3.79 12.93
CA GLN A 296 3.68 -3.58 11.51
C GLN A 296 4.96 -3.24 10.73
N PRO A 297 5.53 -4.18 9.93
CA PRO A 297 6.73 -3.93 9.14
C PRO A 297 6.66 -2.67 8.28
N CYS A 298 5.50 -2.41 7.66
CA CYS A 298 5.26 -1.20 6.87
C CYS A 298 5.49 0.08 7.68
N ASP A 299 4.88 0.22 8.86
CA ASP A 299 5.06 1.39 9.72
C ASP A 299 6.48 1.51 10.28
N VAL A 300 7.06 0.39 10.73
CA VAL A 300 8.31 0.37 11.48
C VAL A 300 9.52 0.75 10.63
N ALA A 301 9.54 0.39 9.35
CA ALA A 301 10.74 0.57 8.51
C ALA A 301 10.48 1.03 7.06
N VAL A 302 9.25 0.97 6.55
CA VAL A 302 8.99 1.24 5.12
C VAL A 302 8.41 2.64 4.91
N PHE A 303 7.38 3.02 5.68
CA PHE A 303 6.65 4.27 5.47
C PHE A 303 7.41 5.53 5.86
N GLY A 304 8.29 5.47 6.87
CA GLY A 304 9.17 6.58 7.23
C GLY A 304 10.08 6.98 6.06
N PRO A 305 10.94 6.06 5.55
CA PRO A 305 11.77 6.31 4.37
C PRO A 305 10.98 6.70 3.11
N LEU A 306 9.83 6.08 2.88
CA LEU A 306 8.96 6.40 1.73
C LEU A 306 8.47 7.84 1.76
N LYS A 307 7.95 8.28 2.91
CA LYS A 307 7.49 9.66 3.10
C LYS A 307 8.66 10.64 3.01
N ALA A 308 9.85 10.27 3.50
CA ALA A 308 11.05 11.10 3.36
C ALA A 308 11.48 11.26 1.89
N ALA A 309 11.56 10.15 1.14
CA ALA A 309 11.89 10.18 -0.29
C ALA A 309 10.87 10.98 -1.10
N TYR A 310 9.57 10.82 -0.82
CA TYR A 310 8.52 11.62 -1.47
C TYR A 310 8.65 13.11 -1.17
N ARG A 311 8.96 13.49 0.08
CA ARG A 311 9.21 14.89 0.43
C ARG A 311 10.46 15.46 -0.25
N ASP A 312 11.51 14.66 -0.46
CA ASP A 312 12.68 15.08 -1.25
C ASP A 312 12.29 15.35 -2.72
N MET A 313 11.42 14.53 -3.30
CA MET A 313 10.90 14.78 -4.65
C MET A 313 10.09 16.09 -4.72
N ILE A 314 9.28 16.39 -3.69
CA ILE A 314 8.58 17.68 -3.58
C ILE A 314 9.59 18.84 -3.46
N GLU A 315 10.63 18.69 -2.65
CA GLU A 315 11.66 19.71 -2.44
C GLU A 315 12.35 20.08 -3.76
N ARG A 316 12.69 19.08 -4.57
CA ARG A 316 13.25 19.29 -5.92
C ARG A 316 12.28 20.05 -6.81
N LEU A 317 11.01 19.66 -6.83
CA LEU A 317 9.97 20.34 -7.61
C LEU A 317 9.78 21.80 -7.15
N TYR A 318 9.87 22.06 -5.85
CA TYR A 318 9.78 23.41 -5.30
C TYR A 318 10.95 24.30 -5.75
N ARG A 319 12.17 23.76 -5.79
CA ARG A 319 13.37 24.45 -6.31
C ARG A 319 13.28 24.83 -7.79
N SER A 320 12.38 24.22 -8.55
CA SER A 320 12.11 24.62 -9.94
C SER A 320 11.03 25.69 -10.09
N GLY A 321 10.57 26.28 -8.98
CA GLY A 321 9.55 27.34 -8.96
C GLY A 321 8.10 26.84 -8.85
N VAL A 322 7.86 25.54 -8.67
CA VAL A 322 6.50 25.01 -8.47
C VAL A 322 6.14 25.09 -6.99
N THR A 323 5.21 25.99 -6.66
CA THR A 323 4.85 26.27 -5.26
C THR A 323 3.76 25.37 -4.69
N VAL A 324 2.95 24.71 -5.54
CA VAL A 324 1.83 23.86 -5.12
C VAL A 324 1.83 22.54 -5.89
N VAL A 325 1.81 21.44 -5.15
CA VAL A 325 1.72 20.09 -5.71
C VAL A 325 0.26 19.61 -5.72
N ASN A 326 -0.22 19.25 -6.91
CA ASN A 326 -1.55 18.69 -7.16
C ASN A 326 -1.50 17.20 -7.55
N LYS A 327 -2.66 16.56 -7.64
CA LYS A 327 -2.82 15.13 -7.97
C LYS A 327 -2.11 14.74 -9.28
N GLU A 328 -2.08 15.62 -10.28
CA GLU A 328 -1.37 15.35 -11.54
C GLU A 328 0.14 15.12 -11.40
N HIS A 329 0.77 15.57 -10.30
CA HIS A 329 2.19 15.35 -10.04
C HIS A 329 2.45 14.04 -9.29
N PHE A 330 1.42 13.48 -8.64
CA PHE A 330 1.61 12.44 -7.63
C PHE A 330 2.33 11.21 -8.19
N THR A 331 1.93 10.70 -9.35
CA THR A 331 2.55 9.49 -9.92
C THR A 331 4.01 9.71 -10.30
N THR A 332 4.36 10.86 -10.88
CA THR A 332 5.74 11.25 -11.20
C THR A 332 6.63 11.39 -9.98
N LEU A 333 6.08 11.78 -8.82
CA LEU A 333 6.84 11.94 -7.58
C LEU A 333 6.88 10.65 -6.75
N TYR A 334 5.75 9.94 -6.68
CA TYR A 334 5.57 8.79 -5.80
C TYR A 334 6.23 7.53 -6.35
N SER A 335 6.19 7.27 -7.66
CA SER A 335 6.85 6.08 -8.24
C SER A 335 8.36 6.07 -7.99
N PRO A 336 9.13 7.13 -8.30
CA PRO A 336 10.56 7.17 -7.99
C PRO A 336 10.86 7.12 -6.48
N ALA A 337 10.05 7.81 -5.66
CA ALA A 337 10.21 7.77 -4.20
C ALA A 337 9.99 6.36 -3.64
N ARG A 338 9.02 5.62 -4.21
CA ARG A 338 8.70 4.25 -3.86
C ARG A 338 9.86 3.30 -4.19
N GLU A 339 10.44 3.42 -5.38
CA GLU A 339 11.62 2.65 -5.80
C GLU A 339 12.83 2.92 -4.90
N GLN A 340 13.05 4.18 -4.52
CA GLN A 340 14.15 4.57 -3.64
C GLN A 340 13.98 4.04 -2.20
N ALA A 341 12.74 3.99 -1.68
CA ALA A 341 12.48 3.68 -0.28
C ALA A 341 12.13 2.21 -0.01
N MET A 342 11.35 1.55 -0.88
CA MET A 342 10.88 0.18 -0.70
C MET A 342 11.90 -0.85 -1.18
N THR A 343 13.16 -0.67 -0.75
CA THR A 343 14.24 -1.59 -1.09
C THR A 343 14.14 -2.89 -0.29
N LYS A 344 14.67 -3.98 -0.85
CA LYS A 344 14.77 -5.27 -0.16
C LYS A 344 15.40 -5.16 1.22
N LYS A 345 16.44 -4.33 1.36
CA LYS A 345 17.13 -4.06 2.63
C LYS A 345 16.17 -3.47 3.68
N ASN A 346 15.42 -2.43 3.32
CA ASN A 346 14.50 -1.76 4.24
C ASN A 346 13.35 -2.69 4.65
N ILE A 347 12.81 -3.46 3.70
CA ILE A 347 11.72 -4.40 3.95
C ILE A 347 12.19 -5.49 4.92
N LEU A 348 13.32 -6.15 4.65
CA LEU A 348 13.87 -7.19 5.54
C LEU A 348 14.20 -6.65 6.92
N ALA A 349 14.72 -5.42 7.02
CA ALA A 349 14.96 -4.76 8.30
C ALA A 349 13.66 -4.55 9.09
N GLY A 350 12.56 -4.17 8.41
CA GLY A 350 11.23 -4.04 9.01
C GLY A 350 10.74 -5.35 9.61
N TRP A 351 10.77 -6.44 8.85
CA TRP A 351 10.40 -7.77 9.33
C TRP A 351 11.25 -8.26 10.49
N ALA A 352 12.56 -8.01 10.44
CA ALA A 352 13.47 -8.39 11.50
C ALA A 352 13.21 -7.60 12.79
N LYS A 353 12.93 -6.30 12.68
CA LYS A 353 12.68 -5.41 13.82
C LYS A 353 11.36 -5.69 14.52
N THR A 354 10.32 -6.06 13.76
CA THR A 354 9.01 -6.45 14.34
C THR A 354 9.01 -7.84 14.96
N GLY A 355 10.11 -8.59 14.86
CA GLY A 355 10.19 -9.95 15.38
C GLY A 355 9.24 -10.94 14.70
N LEU A 356 8.61 -10.57 13.59
CA LEU A 356 7.67 -11.44 12.86
C LEU A 356 8.41 -12.38 11.90
N PHE A 357 9.52 -11.92 11.28
CA PHE A 357 10.30 -12.77 10.40
C PHE A 357 11.82 -12.41 10.39
N PRO A 358 12.72 -13.35 10.75
CA PRO A 358 12.43 -14.63 11.41
C PRO A 358 11.71 -14.38 12.76
N PHE A 359 10.85 -15.31 13.17
CA PHE A 359 10.06 -15.15 14.38
C PHE A 359 10.96 -15.04 15.62
N ASN A 360 10.87 -13.92 16.32
CA ASN A 360 11.65 -13.62 17.51
C ASN A 360 10.89 -12.58 18.37
N PRO A 361 9.96 -13.02 19.24
CA PRO A 361 9.14 -12.11 20.05
C PRO A 361 9.97 -11.29 21.04
N GLU A 362 11.12 -11.79 21.50
CA GLU A 362 12.03 -11.10 22.43
C GLU A 362 12.59 -9.78 21.87
N ARG A 363 12.61 -9.61 20.53
CA ARG A 363 12.99 -8.32 19.94
C ARG A 363 11.99 -7.20 20.23
N VAL A 364 10.71 -7.54 20.33
CA VAL A 364 9.64 -6.58 20.58
C VAL A 364 9.41 -6.42 22.07
N LEU A 365 9.47 -7.51 22.83
CA LEU A 365 9.24 -7.52 24.27
C LEU A 365 10.28 -6.70 25.05
N ARG A 366 11.54 -6.68 24.60
CA ARG A 366 12.61 -5.85 25.21
C ARG A 366 12.35 -4.34 25.16
N ASP A 367 11.62 -3.88 24.16
CA ASP A 367 11.26 -2.46 23.99
C ASP A 367 9.96 -2.09 24.73
N ILE A 368 9.30 -3.06 25.39
CA ILE A 368 8.18 -2.84 26.29
C ILE A 368 8.74 -2.63 27.70
N VAL A 369 9.32 -1.45 27.95
CA VAL A 369 9.65 -1.04 29.31
C VAL A 369 8.34 -0.82 30.08
N PRO A 370 8.16 -1.37 31.30
CA PRO A 370 7.07 -0.98 32.19
C PRO A 370 7.09 0.54 32.43
N PRO A 371 5.94 1.21 32.57
CA PRO A 371 5.96 2.62 32.90
C PRO A 371 6.53 2.77 34.31
N ASP A 372 7.70 3.40 34.40
CA ASP A 372 8.10 4.39 35.41
C ASP A 372 9.62 4.40 35.54
N THR A 373 10.26 5.43 34.98
CA THR A 373 11.30 6.19 35.68
C THR A 373 11.57 7.47 34.89
N GLU A 374 11.18 8.59 35.48
CA GLU A 374 11.55 9.94 35.06
C GLU A 374 13.07 10.03 34.95
N VAL A 375 13.55 10.43 33.76
CA VAL A 375 14.97 10.75 33.56
C VAL A 375 15.11 12.28 33.66
N PRO A 376 15.93 12.82 34.58
CA PRO A 376 16.11 14.26 34.70
C PRO A 376 16.93 14.81 33.53
N THR A 377 16.37 15.78 32.83
CA THR A 377 17.03 16.60 31.82
C THR A 377 18.11 17.47 32.46
N VAL A 378 19.40 17.18 32.20
CA VAL A 378 20.53 18.03 32.61
C VAL A 378 20.70 19.16 31.59
N ALA A 379 20.49 20.39 32.04
CA ALA A 379 20.74 21.62 31.29
C ALA A 379 22.25 21.94 31.22
N LEU A 380 22.74 22.32 30.04
CA LEU A 380 24.08 22.88 29.84
C LEU A 380 24.04 24.41 30.06
N PRO A 381 24.94 24.99 30.87
CA PRO A 381 25.04 26.44 31.00
C PRO A 381 25.93 27.04 29.90
N ILE A 382 25.35 28.02 29.22
CA ILE A 382 26.03 29.00 28.36
C ILE A 382 26.89 29.90 29.24
N ARG A 383 28.18 30.08 28.89
CA ARG A 383 29.03 31.13 29.46
C ARG A 383 29.29 32.21 28.41
N ALA A 384 28.84 33.42 28.72
CA ALA A 384 29.30 34.67 28.14
C ALA A 384 30.54 35.16 28.92
N ALA A 385 31.48 35.81 28.23
CA ALA A 385 32.49 36.66 28.83
C ALA A 385 32.92 37.74 27.83
N CYS A 386 33.32 38.88 28.41
CA CYS A 386 33.20 40.23 27.89
C CYS A 386 34.34 40.70 26.98
N GLU A 387 33.98 41.79 26.28
CA GLU A 387 34.75 42.94 25.81
C GLU A 387 36.17 43.17 26.37
N GLY A 388 37.05 43.64 25.48
CA GLY A 388 38.28 44.35 25.80
C GLY A 388 38.82 45.04 24.54
N GLY A 389 38.77 46.38 24.54
CA GLY A 389 39.07 47.23 23.38
C GLY A 389 40.56 47.54 23.16
N GLY A 390 40.81 48.31 22.10
CA GLY A 390 42.11 48.93 21.79
C GLY A 390 42.11 49.55 20.39
N LEU A 391 42.06 50.87 20.34
CA LEU A 391 42.05 51.71 19.13
C LEU A 391 43.48 52.01 18.63
N ASN A 392 43.61 52.01 17.29
CA ASN A 392 44.44 52.87 16.41
C ASN A 392 45.99 52.77 16.41
N PRO A 393 46.69 53.30 15.36
CA PRO A 393 46.28 53.65 13.99
C PRO A 393 47.25 53.18 12.86
N GLN A 394 46.77 53.29 11.62
CA GLN A 394 47.51 53.55 10.36
C GLN A 394 48.61 52.57 9.88
N CYS A 395 48.30 51.91 8.76
CA CYS A 395 49.30 51.57 7.74
C CYS A 395 48.64 51.70 6.37
N GLU A 396 49.10 52.67 5.57
CA GLU A 396 48.64 52.87 4.18
C GLU A 396 48.95 51.62 3.35
N ALA A 397 47.91 50.85 3.05
CA ALA A 397 48.01 49.69 2.17
C ALA A 397 48.03 50.17 0.72
N ALA A 398 49.12 49.89 0.01
CA ALA A 398 49.19 49.99 -1.44
C ALA A 398 47.96 49.29 -2.06
N GLN A 399 47.13 50.06 -2.78
CA GLN A 399 45.90 49.56 -3.39
C GLN A 399 46.21 48.35 -4.27
N THR A 400 45.86 47.18 -3.75
CA THR A 400 46.02 45.92 -4.46
C THR A 400 44.83 45.80 -5.41
N PRO A 401 45.04 45.56 -6.71
CA PRO A 401 43.94 45.48 -7.65
C PRO A 401 42.97 44.36 -7.26
N VAL A 402 41.68 44.73 -7.22
CA VAL A 402 40.57 43.84 -6.89
C VAL A 402 40.41 42.82 -8.02
N THR A 403 40.07 41.57 -7.67
CA THR A 403 39.80 40.53 -8.66
C THR A 403 38.65 40.98 -9.58
N PRO A 404 38.82 41.00 -10.91
CA PRO A 404 37.80 41.50 -11.80
C PRO A 404 36.58 40.56 -11.82
N VAL A 405 35.38 41.14 -11.72
CA VAL A 405 34.10 40.43 -11.77
C VAL A 405 33.26 40.81 -13.00
N THR A 406 33.75 41.73 -13.84
CA THR A 406 33.11 42.17 -15.09
C THR A 406 34.09 42.03 -16.26
N SER A 407 33.56 41.93 -17.48
CA SER A 407 34.35 41.87 -18.72
C SER A 407 35.19 43.12 -18.94
N GLU A 408 34.66 44.29 -18.60
CA GLU A 408 35.37 45.57 -18.67
C GLU A 408 36.54 45.63 -17.69
N ALA A 409 36.33 45.23 -16.43
CA ALA A 409 37.41 45.17 -15.43
C ALA A 409 38.49 44.14 -15.79
N LEU A 410 38.09 43.02 -16.40
CA LEU A 410 39.02 42.02 -16.93
C LEU A 410 39.88 42.59 -18.05
N THR A 411 39.27 43.36 -18.96
CA THR A 411 39.94 44.01 -20.09
C THR A 411 40.88 45.12 -19.62
N SER A 412 40.49 45.89 -18.60
CA SER A 412 41.34 46.89 -17.95
C SER A 412 42.53 46.24 -17.25
N LEU A 413 42.33 45.11 -16.56
CA LEU A 413 43.42 44.35 -15.92
C LEU A 413 44.38 43.74 -16.96
N LEU A 414 43.86 43.26 -18.09
CA LEU A 414 44.68 42.77 -19.20
C LEU A 414 45.50 43.91 -19.85
N THR A 415 44.92 45.10 -19.97
CA THR A 415 45.61 46.30 -20.47
C THR A 415 46.71 46.74 -19.50
N LEU A 416 46.46 46.70 -18.19
CA LEU A 416 47.46 46.94 -17.14
C LEU A 416 48.63 45.96 -17.22
N ILE A 417 48.37 44.66 -17.42
CA ILE A 417 49.42 43.64 -17.60
C ILE A 417 50.25 43.91 -18.88
N LYS A 418 49.63 44.44 -19.94
CA LYS A 418 50.33 44.76 -21.21
C LYS A 418 51.18 46.03 -21.15
N GLN A 419 50.86 46.97 -20.26
CA GLN A 419 51.51 48.29 -20.15
C GLN A 419 52.59 48.35 -19.05
N ASP A 420 52.69 47.32 -18.20
CA ASP A 420 53.65 47.27 -17.08
C ASP A 420 55.05 46.88 -17.60
N PRO A 421 56.12 47.64 -17.29
CA PRO A 421 57.47 47.39 -17.79
C PRO A 421 58.07 46.10 -17.20
N TYR A 422 58.87 45.38 -17.98
CA TYR A 422 59.52 44.13 -17.55
C TYR A 422 60.84 44.45 -16.81
N ASP A 423 60.76 44.73 -15.51
CA ASP A 423 61.91 44.85 -14.60
C ASP A 423 61.77 43.96 -13.34
N GLU A 424 62.85 43.78 -12.56
CA GLU A 424 62.89 42.88 -11.39
C GLU A 424 61.89 43.27 -10.29
N GLN A 425 61.57 44.57 -10.15
CA GLN A 425 60.55 45.06 -9.21
C GLN A 425 59.12 44.79 -9.71
N SER A 426 58.89 44.86 -11.02
CA SER A 426 57.60 44.63 -11.67
C SER A 426 57.26 43.15 -11.83
N ALA A 427 58.23 42.23 -11.77
CA ALA A 427 58.00 40.79 -11.83
C ALA A 427 57.03 40.30 -10.72
N ARG A 428 57.19 40.80 -9.49
CA ARG A 428 56.28 40.48 -8.37
C ARG A 428 54.87 41.04 -8.57
N ARG A 429 54.76 42.21 -9.20
CA ARG A 429 53.48 42.86 -9.52
C ARG A 429 52.76 42.10 -10.64
N HIS A 430 53.47 41.73 -11.70
CA HIS A 430 52.98 40.88 -12.79
C HIS A 430 52.46 39.55 -12.27
N GLN A 431 53.22 38.86 -11.40
CA GLN A 431 52.77 37.60 -10.80
C GLN A 431 51.46 37.77 -10.04
N LYS A 432 51.30 38.86 -9.27
CA LYS A 432 50.04 39.17 -8.56
C LYS A 432 48.89 39.45 -9.53
N LEU A 433 49.13 40.21 -10.60
CA LEU A 433 48.10 40.51 -11.61
C LEU A 433 47.65 39.25 -12.36
N VAL A 434 48.58 38.39 -12.76
CA VAL A 434 48.30 37.08 -13.38
C VAL A 434 47.54 36.17 -12.41
N GLN A 435 47.92 36.14 -11.13
CA GLN A 435 47.18 35.36 -10.12
C GLN A 435 45.74 35.88 -9.94
N LYS A 436 45.53 37.19 -9.97
CA LYS A 436 44.19 37.80 -9.92
C LYS A 436 43.36 37.44 -11.15
N LEU A 437 43.96 37.42 -12.34
CA LEU A 437 43.33 36.96 -13.57
C LEU A 437 42.93 35.48 -13.47
N ALA A 438 43.83 34.62 -12.99
CA ALA A 438 43.56 33.21 -12.79
C ALA A 438 42.43 32.97 -11.78
N ASN A 439 42.42 33.70 -10.66
CA ASN A 439 41.35 33.62 -9.66
C ASN A 439 40.00 34.06 -10.24
N ALA A 440 39.96 35.15 -11.02
CA ALA A 440 38.75 35.60 -11.69
C ALA A 440 38.20 34.55 -12.67
N ALA A 441 39.10 33.95 -13.48
CA ALA A 441 38.75 32.89 -14.40
C ALA A 441 38.21 31.64 -13.67
N GLN A 442 38.86 31.21 -12.58
CA GLN A 442 38.40 30.08 -11.77
C GLN A 442 37.00 30.31 -11.17
N ILE A 443 36.75 31.51 -10.63
CA ILE A 443 35.43 31.89 -10.09
C ILE A 443 34.39 31.88 -11.21
N SER A 444 34.70 32.47 -12.37
CA SER A 444 33.80 32.52 -13.52
C SER A 444 33.47 31.13 -14.06
N PHE A 445 34.45 30.25 -14.23
CA PHE A 445 34.23 28.87 -14.67
C PHE A 445 33.39 28.07 -13.67
N THR A 446 33.62 28.27 -12.37
CA THR A 446 32.81 27.63 -11.33
C THR A 446 31.36 28.09 -11.39
N GLN A 447 31.13 29.40 -11.49
CA GLN A 447 29.79 29.96 -11.64
C GLN A 447 29.09 29.46 -12.90
N GLN A 448 29.80 29.44 -14.03
CA GLN A 448 29.27 28.94 -15.30
C GLN A 448 28.86 27.46 -15.20
N ALA A 449 29.65 26.62 -14.54
CA ALA A 449 29.30 25.21 -14.33
C ALA A 449 28.02 25.06 -13.49
N LEU A 450 27.89 25.84 -12.40
CA LEU A 450 26.70 25.86 -11.56
C LEU A 450 25.45 26.33 -12.33
N ASP A 451 25.58 27.39 -13.12
CA ASP A 451 24.49 27.93 -13.94
C ASP A 451 24.06 26.93 -15.02
N GLN A 452 25.00 26.25 -15.68
CA GLN A 452 24.71 25.19 -16.65
C GLN A 452 23.96 24.02 -16.01
N ASP A 453 24.35 23.59 -14.81
CA ASP A 453 23.64 22.56 -14.06
C ASP A 453 22.23 23.00 -13.69
N HIS A 454 22.06 24.25 -13.28
CA HIS A 454 20.75 24.82 -12.97
C HIS A 454 19.85 24.89 -14.20
N ILE A 455 20.36 25.33 -15.35
CA ILE A 455 19.62 25.38 -16.62
C ILE A 455 19.20 23.98 -17.06
N ARG A 456 20.08 22.98 -16.96
CA ARG A 456 19.77 21.57 -17.26
C ARG A 456 18.65 21.05 -16.36
N PHE A 457 18.73 21.33 -15.07
CA PHE A 457 17.70 20.98 -14.09
C PHE A 457 16.35 21.61 -14.44
N LEU A 458 16.30 22.93 -14.67
CA LEU A 458 15.07 23.64 -15.01
C LEU A 458 14.48 23.16 -16.34
N SER A 459 15.32 22.85 -17.33
CA SER A 459 14.89 22.31 -18.62
C SER A 459 14.14 20.98 -18.46
N LYS A 460 14.71 20.05 -17.67
CA LYS A 460 14.07 18.77 -17.36
C LYS A 460 12.71 18.93 -16.69
N MET A 461 12.63 19.84 -15.71
CA MET A 461 11.38 20.13 -15.00
C MET A 461 10.33 20.77 -15.93
N ASN A 462 10.74 21.65 -16.83
CA ASN A 462 9.86 22.27 -17.81
C ASN A 462 9.31 21.26 -18.81
N ASP A 463 10.08 20.26 -19.23
CA ASP A 463 9.61 19.24 -20.18
C ASP A 463 8.57 18.29 -19.57
N GLU A 464 8.73 17.93 -18.30
CA GLU A 464 7.68 17.23 -17.53
C GLU A 464 6.41 18.10 -17.44
N ALA A 465 6.56 19.37 -17.06
CA ALA A 465 5.43 20.28 -16.94
C ALA A 465 4.71 20.50 -18.29
N LYS A 466 5.43 20.57 -19.41
CA LYS A 466 4.86 20.62 -20.77
C LYS A 466 4.05 19.36 -21.06
N THR A 467 4.59 18.18 -20.74
CA THR A 467 3.89 16.90 -20.94
C THR A 467 2.58 16.85 -20.16
N ARG A 468 2.62 17.32 -18.91
CA ARG A 468 1.45 17.39 -18.03
C ARG A 468 0.41 18.40 -18.50
N ARG A 469 0.83 19.60 -18.93
CA ARG A 469 -0.06 20.65 -19.48
C ARG A 469 -0.71 20.27 -20.81
N LYS A 470 -0.03 19.48 -21.65
CA LYS A 470 -0.61 18.94 -22.89
C LYS A 470 -1.75 17.95 -22.62
N THR A 471 -1.74 17.29 -21.47
CA THR A 471 -2.75 16.29 -21.12
C THR A 471 -4.01 16.97 -20.60
N LYS A 472 -5.10 16.87 -21.37
CA LYS A 472 -6.41 17.38 -20.93
C LYS A 472 -6.95 16.59 -19.75
N SER A 473 -7.54 17.28 -18.77
CA SER A 473 -8.22 16.63 -17.65
C SER A 473 -9.63 16.18 -18.07
N GLU A 474 -9.79 14.88 -18.25
CA GLU A 474 -11.04 14.25 -18.64
C GLU A 474 -11.42 13.13 -17.67
N ILE A 475 -12.71 12.88 -17.52
CA ILE A 475 -13.22 11.79 -16.67
C ILE A 475 -13.09 10.47 -17.43
N LEU A 476 -12.33 9.51 -16.89
CA LEU A 476 -12.00 8.25 -17.59
C LEU A 476 -13.07 7.15 -17.46
N GLY A 477 -14.07 7.32 -16.60
CA GLY A 477 -15.15 6.36 -16.44
C GLY A 477 -15.91 6.53 -15.12
N LYS A 478 -16.90 5.66 -14.89
CA LYS A 478 -17.66 5.57 -13.62
C LYS A 478 -17.13 4.49 -12.68
N ALA A 479 -16.24 3.60 -13.17
CA ALA A 479 -15.66 2.55 -12.36
C ALA A 479 -14.90 3.15 -11.17
N ARG A 480 -15.10 2.56 -9.99
CA ARG A 480 -14.47 3.04 -8.76
C ARG A 480 -13.02 2.60 -8.65
N VAL A 481 -12.69 1.43 -9.19
CA VAL A 481 -11.35 0.84 -9.25
C VAL A 481 -10.99 0.54 -10.70
N MET A 482 -9.80 0.92 -11.13
CA MET A 482 -9.26 0.71 -12.49
C MET A 482 -7.76 0.41 -12.41
N SER A 483 -7.24 -0.51 -13.22
CA SER A 483 -5.79 -0.66 -13.34
C SER A 483 -5.19 0.46 -14.20
N TYR A 484 -3.86 0.61 -14.17
CA TYR A 484 -3.16 1.50 -15.10
C TYR A 484 -3.48 1.17 -16.57
N GLU A 485 -3.56 -0.11 -16.92
CA GLU A 485 -3.89 -0.59 -18.26
C GLU A 485 -5.34 -0.25 -18.65
N ASP A 486 -6.29 -0.36 -17.71
CA ASP A 486 -7.68 0.07 -17.93
C ASP A 486 -7.74 1.58 -18.23
N ILE A 487 -6.94 2.38 -17.52
CA ILE A 487 -6.83 3.83 -17.73
C ILE A 487 -6.24 4.14 -19.10
N GLU A 488 -5.17 3.46 -19.51
CA GLU A 488 -4.57 3.62 -20.85
C GLU A 488 -5.56 3.24 -21.96
N ALA A 489 -6.27 2.12 -21.80
CA ALA A 489 -7.31 1.71 -22.73
C ALA A 489 -8.45 2.75 -22.83
N ALA A 490 -8.87 3.32 -21.69
CA ALA A 490 -9.89 4.37 -21.65
C ALA A 490 -9.41 5.66 -22.35
N ARG A 491 -8.15 6.05 -22.18
CA ARG A 491 -7.52 7.18 -22.90
C ARG A 491 -7.51 6.93 -24.42
N ALA A 492 -7.04 5.76 -24.85
CA ALA A 492 -6.97 5.39 -26.26
C ALA A 492 -8.36 5.38 -26.93
N LYS A 493 -9.38 4.82 -26.25
CA LYS A 493 -10.77 4.80 -26.74
C LYS A 493 -11.33 6.21 -26.93
N ARG A 494 -11.06 7.13 -25.99
CA ARG A 494 -11.51 8.52 -26.10
C ARG A 494 -10.78 9.31 -27.17
N ALA A 495 -9.48 9.10 -27.33
CA ALA A 495 -8.71 9.72 -28.40
C ALA A 495 -9.31 9.39 -29.78
N LYS A 496 -9.63 8.10 -30.02
CA LYS A 496 -10.32 7.66 -31.24
C LYS A 496 -11.67 8.35 -31.43
N GLN A 497 -12.53 8.36 -30.40
CA GLN A 497 -13.84 9.03 -30.46
C GLN A 497 -13.74 10.53 -30.76
N THR A 498 -12.70 11.20 -30.26
CA THR A 498 -12.48 12.63 -30.50
C THR A 498 -12.08 12.89 -31.95
N VAL A 499 -11.24 12.02 -32.52
CA VAL A 499 -10.88 12.04 -33.94
C VAL A 499 -12.12 11.80 -34.82
N ASP A 500 -12.93 10.79 -34.49
CA ASP A 500 -14.15 10.46 -35.22
C ASP A 500 -15.19 11.59 -35.21
N LYS A 501 -15.38 12.24 -34.05
CA LYS A 501 -16.27 13.40 -33.93
C LYS A 501 -15.78 14.58 -34.77
N LYS A 502 -14.47 14.85 -34.78
CA LYS A 502 -13.88 15.90 -35.63
C LYS A 502 -14.02 15.57 -37.11
N ALA A 503 -13.87 14.31 -37.50
CA ALA A 503 -14.07 13.87 -38.89
C ALA A 503 -15.53 14.01 -39.34
N LYS A 504 -16.49 13.61 -38.49
CA LYS A 504 -17.94 13.80 -38.74
C LYS A 504 -18.33 15.28 -38.81
N GLY A 505 -17.79 16.12 -37.93
CA GLY A 505 -18.02 17.58 -37.95
C GLY A 505 -17.48 18.25 -39.22
N LYS A 506 -16.29 17.84 -39.70
CA LYS A 506 -15.74 18.32 -40.98
C LYS A 506 -16.57 17.86 -42.18
N ARG A 507 -17.11 16.63 -42.17
CA ARG A 507 -18.05 16.15 -43.20
C ARG A 507 -19.36 16.95 -43.22
N LYS A 508 -19.92 17.29 -42.05
CA LYS A 508 -21.14 18.11 -41.94
C LYS A 508 -20.94 19.54 -42.44
N ARG A 509 -19.75 20.14 -42.24
CA ARG A 509 -19.40 21.47 -42.78
C ARG A 509 -19.15 21.51 -44.29
N ARG A 510 -18.98 20.36 -44.95
CA ARG A 510 -18.75 20.27 -46.40
C ARG A 510 -20.01 19.98 -47.22
N GLN A 511 -21.19 19.86 -46.59
CA GLN A 511 -22.46 19.81 -47.33
C GLN A 511 -22.92 21.24 -47.64
N PRO A 512 -23.21 21.59 -48.92
CA PRO A 512 -23.71 22.91 -49.26
C PRO A 512 -25.13 23.12 -48.71
N GLN A 513 -25.37 24.27 -48.07
CA GLN A 513 -26.71 24.70 -47.68
C GLN A 513 -27.55 24.95 -48.94
N LYS A 514 -28.74 24.34 -49.02
CA LYS A 514 -29.73 24.67 -50.05
C LYS A 514 -30.24 26.12 -49.84
N PRO A 515 -30.55 26.88 -50.90
CA PRO A 515 -31.04 28.24 -50.76
C PRO A 515 -32.46 28.25 -50.19
N THR A 516 -32.69 29.08 -49.17
CA THR A 516 -33.99 29.36 -48.58
C THR A 516 -34.73 30.35 -49.49
N GLN A 517 -35.95 30.01 -49.91
CA GLN A 517 -36.85 30.96 -50.60
C GLN A 517 -37.40 31.96 -49.58
N GLU A 518 -37.27 33.25 -49.89
CA GLU A 518 -37.90 34.35 -49.17
C GLU A 518 -39.42 34.32 -49.41
N ALA A 519 -40.18 34.37 -48.32
CA ALA A 519 -41.61 34.62 -48.34
C ALA A 519 -41.84 36.00 -47.72
N GLU A 520 -42.37 36.94 -48.51
CA GLU A 520 -42.85 38.24 -48.07
C GLU A 520 -44.01 38.08 -47.09
N GLY A 521 -43.86 38.65 -45.89
CA GLY A 521 -44.91 38.75 -44.89
C GLY A 521 -45.43 40.17 -44.80
N SER A 522 -46.64 40.39 -45.29
CA SER A 522 -47.52 41.51 -44.91
C SER A 522 -48.30 41.11 -43.65
N ALA A 523 -48.19 41.86 -42.56
CA ALA A 523 -49.11 41.76 -41.43
C ALA A 523 -49.25 43.11 -40.71
N ASP A 524 -50.48 43.62 -40.80
CA ASP A 524 -51.04 44.82 -40.19
C ASP A 524 -51.49 44.56 -38.73
N LYS A 525 -51.51 45.66 -37.95
CA LYS A 525 -52.24 45.94 -36.69
C LYS A 525 -52.13 45.00 -35.47
N GLY A 526 -51.47 45.54 -34.44
CA GLY A 526 -52.16 46.31 -33.39
C GLY A 526 -52.98 45.54 -32.35
N GLY A 527 -52.54 45.54 -31.09
CA GLY A 527 -53.35 45.06 -29.96
C GLY A 527 -52.66 45.24 -28.61
N ARG A 528 -53.05 46.30 -27.89
CA ARG A 528 -52.53 46.82 -26.63
C ARG A 528 -53.32 46.27 -25.43
N LYS A 529 -52.67 46.15 -24.26
CA LYS A 529 -53.15 46.15 -22.85
C LYS A 529 -52.52 44.97 -22.07
N ARG A 530 -52.03 45.13 -20.84
CA ARG A 530 -51.86 46.29 -19.96
C ARG A 530 -50.81 45.91 -18.92
#